data_AF-A0A1G4JUN6-F1
#
_entry.id   AF-A0A1G4JUN6-F1
#
_cell.length_a   1.000
_cell.length_b   1.000
_cell.length_c   1.000
_cell.angle_alpha   90.00
_cell.angle_beta   90.00
_cell.angle_gamma   90.00
#
_symmetry.space_group_name_H-M   'P 1'
#
loop_
_entity.id
_entity.type
_entity.pdbx_description
1 polymer ?
#
loop_
_entity_poly.entity_id
_entity_poly.type
_entity_poly.pdbx_seq_one_letter_code
_entity_poly.pdbx_strand_id
1 'polypeptide(L)'
;MDKRELPSGISTLKCLEDATGAFSGYLLSYIETLNKYISHQRRVSTLRFERATLIKYVKKLRFFNEQLTRMKLVESVRWKEEPLTSVVSLIASFFIRCLEVIDLLNYYLTQALKNETISKTLNYDLVVSLECVAAVELTYRHFVKFTQWMLESLDLQDPTLTVEVLQFARKCAQEDGLDVEETEDILLQEVGIVGNAKEYEDLLVEWCKVLLDQKSALSEAFEMELIRWAEVFEARK
;
A
#
# COMPACT_ATOMS: atom_id res chain seq x y z
N MET A 1 0.76 34.20 8.62
CA MET A 1 1.08 34.06 7.18
C MET A 1 -0.17 33.54 6.52
N ASP A 2 -0.69 34.25 5.50
CA ASP A 2 -1.83 33.77 4.71
C ASP A 2 -1.49 32.38 4.16
N LYS A 3 -2.26 31.35 4.57
CA LYS A 3 -2.24 30.04 3.91
C LYS A 3 -2.85 30.26 2.52
N ARG A 4 -2.05 30.73 1.56
CA ARG A 4 -2.47 30.78 0.16
C ARG A 4 -2.76 29.34 -0.24
N GLU A 5 -4.04 29.02 -0.38
CA GLU A 5 -4.48 27.73 -0.91
C GLU A 5 -3.80 27.52 -2.26
N LEU A 6 -2.99 26.46 -2.35
CA LEU A 6 -2.29 26.12 -3.58
C LEU A 6 -3.35 25.65 -4.60
N PRO A 7 -3.42 26.27 -5.80
CA PRO A 7 -4.37 25.84 -6.81
C PRO A 7 -3.98 24.45 -7.33
N SER A 8 -4.96 23.59 -7.55
CA SER A 8 -4.77 22.29 -8.20
C SER A 8 -4.54 22.49 -9.70
N GLY A 9 -3.29 22.71 -10.09
CA GLY A 9 -2.91 22.77 -11.51
C GLY A 9 -3.27 21.46 -12.23
N ILE A 10 -3.64 21.54 -13.52
CA ILE A 10 -3.94 20.35 -14.33
C ILE A 10 -2.78 19.35 -14.33
N SER A 11 -1.54 19.85 -14.34
CA SER A 11 -0.32 19.03 -14.25
C SER A 11 -0.27 18.26 -12.93
N THR A 12 -0.48 18.94 -11.79
CA THR A 12 -0.55 18.31 -10.47
C THR A 12 -1.67 17.28 -10.37
N LEU A 13 -2.86 17.56 -10.90
CA LEU A 13 -3.98 16.61 -10.94
C LEU A 13 -3.65 15.35 -11.74
N LYS A 14 -2.92 15.51 -12.85
CA LYS A 14 -2.43 14.37 -13.64
C LYS A 14 -1.46 13.53 -12.84
N CYS A 15 -0.49 14.13 -12.15
CA CYS A 15 0.45 13.41 -11.30
C CYS A 15 -0.24 12.68 -10.14
N LEU A 16 -1.30 13.26 -9.55
CA LEU A 16 -2.12 12.60 -8.52
C LEU A 16 -2.92 11.42 -9.10
N GLU A 17 -3.39 11.54 -10.35
CA GLU A 17 -4.04 10.43 -11.05
C GLU A 17 -3.04 9.31 -11.37
N ASP A 18 -1.79 9.65 -11.73
CA ASP A 18 -0.71 8.68 -11.93
C ASP A 18 -0.37 7.93 -10.63
N ALA A 19 -0.28 8.65 -9.50
CA ALA A 19 -0.10 8.04 -8.17
C ALA A 19 -1.27 7.10 -7.80
N THR A 20 -2.50 7.53 -8.12
CA THR A 20 -3.71 6.69 -7.97
C THR A 20 -3.62 5.43 -8.83
N GLY A 21 -3.08 5.55 -10.06
CA GLY A 21 -2.78 4.44 -10.94
C GLY A 21 -1.74 3.48 -10.36
N ALA A 22 -0.66 4.00 -9.76
CA ALA A 22 0.35 3.18 -9.09
C ALA A 22 -0.26 2.41 -7.90
N PHE A 23 -1.10 3.06 -7.09
CA PHE A 23 -1.82 2.42 -5.98
C PHE A 23 -2.80 1.35 -6.48
N SER A 24 -3.52 1.61 -7.56
CA SER A 24 -4.36 0.61 -8.25
C SER A 24 -3.52 -0.59 -8.69
N GLY A 25 -2.34 -0.36 -9.28
CA GLY A 25 -1.38 -1.41 -9.63
C GLY A 25 -0.93 -2.23 -8.43
N TYR A 26 -0.69 -1.60 -7.29
CA TYR A 26 -0.34 -2.28 -6.03
C TYR A 26 -1.44 -3.23 -5.55
N LEU A 27 -2.70 -2.77 -5.54
CA LEU A 27 -3.86 -3.61 -5.21
C LEU A 27 -4.03 -4.77 -6.20
N LEU A 28 -3.85 -4.50 -7.49
CA LEU A 28 -3.99 -5.50 -8.54
C LEU A 28 -2.99 -6.64 -8.38
N SER A 29 -1.72 -6.32 -8.05
CA SER A 29 -0.69 -7.33 -7.77
C SER A 29 -1.12 -8.30 -6.66
N TYR A 30 -1.71 -7.80 -5.56
CA TYR A 30 -2.28 -8.69 -4.53
C TYR A 30 -3.45 -9.52 -5.06
N ILE A 31 -4.38 -8.89 -5.77
CA ILE A 31 -5.59 -9.57 -6.26
C ILE A 31 -5.22 -10.75 -7.15
N GLU A 32 -4.31 -10.55 -8.11
CA GLU A 32 -3.90 -11.58 -9.07
C GLU A 32 -3.20 -12.75 -8.38
N THR A 33 -2.22 -12.46 -7.54
CA THR A 33 -1.46 -13.47 -6.79
C THR A 33 -2.35 -14.25 -5.85
N LEU A 34 -3.19 -13.56 -5.06
CA LEU A 34 -4.09 -14.21 -4.12
C LEU A 34 -5.15 -15.06 -4.82
N ASN A 35 -5.64 -14.67 -6.01
CA ASN A 35 -6.56 -15.52 -6.78
C ASN A 35 -5.93 -16.87 -7.15
N LYS A 36 -4.67 -16.85 -7.61
CA LYS A 36 -3.92 -18.08 -7.92
C LYS A 36 -3.66 -18.88 -6.64
N TYR A 37 -3.22 -18.22 -5.56
CA TYR A 37 -3.00 -18.86 -4.25
C TYR A 37 -4.26 -19.53 -3.67
N ILE A 38 -5.41 -18.85 -3.71
CA ILE A 38 -6.74 -19.37 -3.33
C ILE A 38 -7.12 -20.61 -4.15
N SER A 39 -6.67 -20.67 -5.41
CA SER A 39 -6.91 -21.82 -6.29
C SER A 39 -6.06 -23.03 -5.87
N HIS A 40 -4.80 -22.81 -5.48
CA HIS A 40 -3.97 -23.86 -4.89
C HIS A 40 -4.53 -24.37 -3.55
N GLN A 41 -4.95 -23.46 -2.66
CA GLN A 41 -5.57 -23.83 -1.37
C GLN A 41 -6.85 -24.66 -1.52
N ARG A 42 -7.56 -24.59 -2.66
CA ARG A 42 -8.73 -25.45 -2.91
C ARG A 42 -8.40 -26.94 -2.86
N ARG A 43 -7.17 -27.32 -3.18
CA ARG A 43 -6.68 -28.72 -3.15
C ARG A 43 -6.31 -29.18 -1.74
N VAL A 44 -6.32 -28.28 -0.75
CA VAL A 44 -5.92 -28.55 0.64
C VAL A 44 -7.14 -28.38 1.55
N SER A 45 -7.84 -29.48 1.82
CA SER A 45 -9.12 -29.46 2.54
C SER A 45 -9.04 -28.88 3.96
N THR A 46 -7.89 -29.02 4.61
CA THR A 46 -7.64 -28.50 5.96
C THR A 46 -7.60 -26.97 6.01
N LEU A 47 -7.33 -26.29 4.88
CA LEU A 47 -7.25 -24.82 4.77
C LEU A 47 -8.53 -24.16 4.23
N ARG A 48 -9.68 -24.85 4.27
CA ARG A 48 -10.92 -24.39 3.64
C ARG A 48 -11.45 -23.07 4.21
N PHE A 49 -11.23 -22.81 5.50
CA PHE A 49 -11.75 -21.62 6.18
C PHE A 49 -10.81 -20.43 5.97
N GLU A 50 -9.50 -20.68 6.04
CA GLU A 50 -8.45 -19.74 5.73
C GLU A 50 -8.58 -19.21 4.30
N ARG A 51 -8.90 -20.12 3.37
CA ARG A 51 -9.23 -19.80 1.99
C ARG A 51 -10.45 -18.87 1.89
N ALA A 52 -11.50 -19.11 2.67
CA ALA A 52 -12.69 -18.25 2.68
C ALA A 52 -12.36 -16.84 3.19
N THR A 53 -11.50 -16.74 4.21
CA THR A 53 -10.98 -15.47 4.72
C THR A 53 -10.20 -14.71 3.64
N LEU A 54 -9.27 -15.35 2.92
CA LEU A 54 -8.55 -14.72 1.82
C LEU A 54 -9.47 -14.25 0.69
N ILE A 55 -10.51 -15.04 0.35
CA ILE A 55 -11.53 -14.61 -0.63
C ILE A 55 -12.21 -13.30 -0.18
N LYS A 56 -12.46 -13.13 1.13
CA LYS A 56 -13.07 -11.90 1.65
C LYS A 56 -12.13 -10.70 1.49
N TYR A 57 -10.85 -10.85 1.78
CA TYR A 57 -9.84 -9.82 1.54
C TYR A 57 -9.74 -9.47 0.06
N VAL A 58 -9.60 -10.45 -0.84
CA VAL A 58 -9.52 -10.22 -2.28
C VAL A 58 -10.75 -9.47 -2.80
N LYS A 59 -11.96 -9.80 -2.33
CA LYS A 59 -13.18 -9.06 -2.70
C LYS A 59 -13.12 -7.59 -2.26
N LYS A 60 -12.56 -7.31 -1.08
CA LYS A 60 -12.40 -5.93 -0.58
C LYS A 60 -11.36 -5.18 -1.40
N LEU A 61 -10.21 -5.79 -1.72
CA LEU A 61 -9.19 -5.19 -2.57
C LEU A 61 -9.73 -4.88 -3.97
N ARG A 62 -10.51 -5.80 -4.57
CA ARG A 62 -11.17 -5.56 -5.87
C ARG A 62 -12.09 -4.35 -5.82
N PHE A 63 -12.92 -4.25 -4.77
CA PHE A 63 -13.78 -3.08 -4.58
C PHE A 63 -12.97 -1.79 -4.52
N PHE A 64 -11.88 -1.76 -3.73
CA PHE A 64 -11.02 -0.59 -3.66
C PHE A 64 -10.39 -0.25 -5.02
N ASN A 65 -9.88 -1.26 -5.72
CA ASN A 65 -9.26 -1.10 -7.04
C ASN A 65 -10.23 -0.52 -8.07
N GLU A 66 -11.49 -0.97 -8.05
CA GLU A 66 -12.55 -0.43 -8.90
C GLU A 66 -12.84 1.04 -8.57
N GLN A 67 -12.81 1.44 -7.29
CA GLN A 67 -13.00 2.84 -6.92
C GLN A 67 -11.83 3.72 -7.40
N LEU A 68 -10.57 3.27 -7.20
CA LEU A 68 -9.38 4.00 -7.67
C LEU A 68 -9.39 4.18 -9.18
N THR A 69 -9.73 3.12 -9.93
CA THR A 69 -9.76 3.17 -11.40
C THR A 69 -10.81 4.15 -11.93
N ARG A 70 -11.87 4.41 -11.16
CA ARG A 70 -12.93 5.38 -11.49
C ARG A 70 -12.59 6.82 -11.11
N MET A 71 -11.53 7.05 -10.31
CA MET A 71 -11.10 8.40 -9.95
C MET A 71 -10.39 9.05 -11.15
N LYS A 72 -11.17 9.74 -11.99
CA LYS A 72 -10.66 10.56 -13.10
C LYS A 72 -10.54 12.01 -12.64
N LEU A 73 -9.34 12.38 -12.18
CA LEU A 73 -9.07 13.69 -11.60
C LEU A 73 -9.01 14.76 -12.69
N VAL A 74 -8.33 14.47 -13.80
CA VAL A 74 -8.12 15.45 -14.88
C VAL A 74 -9.41 15.73 -15.67
N GLU A 75 -10.28 14.74 -15.80
CA GLU A 75 -11.52 14.84 -16.59
C GLU A 75 -12.65 15.54 -15.81
N SER A 76 -12.63 15.49 -14.49
CA SER A 76 -13.69 16.06 -13.66
C SER A 76 -13.48 17.56 -13.41
N VAL A 77 -14.47 18.35 -13.84
CA VAL A 77 -14.50 19.82 -13.65
C VAL A 77 -14.40 20.20 -12.18
N ARG A 78 -15.04 19.40 -11.30
CA ARG A 78 -15.03 19.62 -9.85
C ARG A 78 -13.61 19.74 -9.31
N TRP A 79 -12.70 18.85 -9.69
CA TRP A 79 -11.35 18.82 -9.11
C TRP A 79 -10.45 19.96 -9.57
N LYS A 80 -10.80 20.65 -10.66
CA LYS A 80 -10.03 21.78 -11.17
C LYS A 80 -10.27 23.07 -10.39
N GLU A 81 -11.41 23.15 -9.72
CA GLU A 81 -11.86 24.32 -8.95
C GLU A 81 -11.58 24.16 -7.45
N GLU A 82 -11.25 22.95 -7.00
CA GLU A 82 -11.01 22.63 -5.60
C GLU A 82 -9.56 22.97 -5.19
N PRO A 83 -9.33 23.44 -3.95
CA PRO A 83 -7.98 23.60 -3.41
C PRO A 83 -7.19 22.28 -3.45
N LEU A 84 -5.88 22.35 -3.73
CA LEU A 84 -5.02 21.16 -3.77
C LEU A 84 -5.12 20.33 -2.48
N THR A 85 -5.18 20.99 -1.33
CA THR A 85 -5.33 20.39 -0.01
C THR A 85 -6.61 19.56 0.13
N SER A 86 -7.73 20.01 -0.44
CA SER A 86 -9.00 19.28 -0.45
C SER A 86 -8.91 18.02 -1.32
N VAL A 87 -8.31 18.14 -2.51
CA VAL A 87 -8.11 17.01 -3.42
C VAL A 87 -7.20 15.96 -2.77
N VAL A 88 -6.06 16.39 -2.22
CA VAL A 88 -5.07 15.52 -1.59
C VAL A 88 -5.63 14.84 -0.36
N SER A 89 -6.34 15.57 0.53
CA SER A 89 -7.00 14.98 1.69
C SER A 89 -7.96 13.85 1.32
N LEU A 90 -8.73 14.01 0.26
CA LEU A 90 -9.69 12.99 -0.17
C LEU A 90 -9.00 11.73 -0.71
N ILE A 91 -7.94 11.90 -1.51
CA ILE A 91 -7.15 10.79 -2.05
C ILE A 91 -6.43 10.07 -0.91
N ALA A 92 -5.73 10.82 -0.06
CA ALA A 92 -5.01 10.28 1.09
C ALA A 92 -5.94 9.53 2.05
N SER A 93 -7.14 10.06 2.35
CA SER A 93 -8.16 9.36 3.15
C SER A 93 -8.57 8.01 2.53
N PHE A 94 -8.61 7.91 1.20
CA PHE A 94 -8.85 6.64 0.54
C PHE A 94 -7.63 5.71 0.63
N PHE A 95 -6.42 6.22 0.41
CA PHE A 95 -5.18 5.44 0.55
C PHE A 95 -5.00 4.89 1.96
N ILE A 96 -5.22 5.69 3.00
CA ILE A 96 -5.18 5.25 4.41
C ILE A 96 -6.11 4.05 4.60
N ARG A 97 -7.39 4.17 4.19
CA ARG A 97 -8.34 3.05 4.30
C ARG A 97 -7.90 1.78 3.57
N CYS A 98 -7.23 1.92 2.42
CA CYS A 98 -6.63 0.78 1.73
C CYS A 98 -5.46 0.19 2.53
N LEU A 99 -4.54 1.04 3.00
CA LEU A 99 -3.35 0.65 3.73
C LEU A 99 -3.69 -0.08 5.03
N GLU A 100 -4.68 0.37 5.78
CA GLU A 100 -5.13 -0.34 6.99
C GLU A 100 -5.64 -1.76 6.68
N VAL A 101 -6.38 -1.92 5.58
CA VAL A 101 -6.85 -3.26 5.16
C VAL A 101 -5.70 -4.12 4.65
N ILE A 102 -4.72 -3.52 3.98
CA ILE A 102 -3.51 -4.20 3.50
C ILE A 102 -2.65 -4.63 4.69
N ASP A 103 -2.51 -3.81 5.72
CA ASP A 103 -1.75 -4.16 6.92
C ASP A 103 -2.33 -5.40 7.61
N LEU A 104 -3.65 -5.40 7.84
CA LEU A 104 -4.36 -6.56 8.38
C LEU A 104 -4.20 -7.80 7.51
N LEU A 105 -4.23 -7.64 6.18
CA LEU A 105 -4.01 -8.73 5.24
C LEU A 105 -2.56 -9.22 5.30
N ASN A 106 -1.57 -8.32 5.36
CA ASN A 106 -0.16 -8.66 5.41
C ASN A 106 0.12 -9.48 6.65
N TYR A 107 -0.30 -8.99 7.83
CA TYR A 107 -0.17 -9.74 9.07
C TYR A 107 -0.84 -11.13 8.98
N TYR A 108 -2.06 -11.19 8.46
CA TYR A 108 -2.75 -12.47 8.30
C TYR A 108 -1.99 -13.41 7.35
N LEU A 109 -1.52 -12.93 6.20
CA LEU A 109 -0.87 -13.72 5.16
C LEU A 109 0.52 -14.21 5.58
N THR A 110 1.34 -13.33 6.15
CA THR A 110 2.77 -13.59 6.40
C THR A 110 3.04 -14.19 7.77
N GLN A 111 2.14 -14.01 8.74
CA GLN A 111 2.28 -14.52 10.11
C GLN A 111 1.23 -15.58 10.44
N ALA A 112 -0.05 -15.19 10.55
CA ALA A 112 -1.10 -16.06 11.08
C ALA A 112 -1.35 -17.28 10.18
N LEU A 113 -1.54 -17.05 8.88
CA LEU A 113 -1.79 -18.10 7.90
C LEU A 113 -0.57 -18.99 7.67
N LYS A 114 0.64 -18.42 7.76
CA LYS A 114 1.89 -19.20 7.72
C LYS A 114 1.90 -20.25 8.84
N ASN A 115 1.69 -19.83 10.08
CA ASN A 115 1.69 -20.72 11.24
C ASN A 115 0.59 -21.78 11.13
N GLU A 116 -0.61 -21.37 10.70
CA GLU A 116 -1.74 -22.27 10.53
C GLU A 116 -1.52 -23.28 9.39
N THR A 117 -0.89 -22.86 8.30
CA THR A 117 -0.52 -23.73 7.18
C THR A 117 0.45 -24.80 7.65
N ILE A 118 1.55 -24.41 8.30
CA ILE A 118 2.56 -25.35 8.80
C ILE A 118 1.92 -26.35 9.78
N SER A 119 1.10 -25.86 10.70
CA SER A 119 0.40 -26.69 11.69
C SER A 119 -0.54 -27.72 11.05
N LYS A 120 -1.32 -27.32 10.05
CA LYS A 120 -2.34 -28.17 9.42
C LYS A 120 -1.82 -29.08 8.31
N THR A 121 -0.74 -28.69 7.61
CA THR A 121 -0.21 -29.45 6.47
C THR A 121 1.09 -30.19 6.81
N LEU A 122 1.74 -29.83 7.93
CA LEU A 122 3.03 -30.35 8.37
C LEU A 122 4.15 -30.14 7.34
N ASN A 123 4.04 -29.10 6.51
CA ASN A 123 5.04 -28.71 5.51
C ASN A 123 5.00 -27.19 5.23
N TYR A 124 5.94 -26.71 4.43
CA TYR A 124 6.11 -25.30 4.09
C TYR A 124 5.66 -24.95 2.66
N ASP A 125 5.04 -25.89 1.97
CA ASP A 125 4.87 -25.81 0.53
C ASP A 125 4.03 -24.61 0.09
N LEU A 126 2.99 -24.28 0.86
CA LEU A 126 2.10 -23.14 0.63
C LEU A 126 2.45 -21.90 1.46
N VAL A 127 3.53 -21.93 2.25
CA VAL A 127 3.95 -20.79 3.07
C VAL A 127 4.66 -19.78 2.19
N VAL A 128 4.30 -18.49 2.27
CA VAL A 128 4.99 -17.42 1.53
C VAL A 128 6.47 -17.36 1.93
N SER A 129 7.38 -17.26 0.95
CA SER A 129 8.83 -17.17 1.19
C SER A 129 9.23 -15.90 1.94
N LEU A 130 10.37 -15.94 2.62
CA LEU A 130 10.88 -14.79 3.38
C LEU A 130 11.21 -13.60 2.46
N GLU A 131 11.70 -13.89 1.27
CA GLU A 131 12.01 -12.90 0.23
C GLU A 131 10.74 -12.16 -0.20
N CYS A 132 9.62 -12.90 -0.39
CA CYS A 132 8.34 -12.28 -0.70
C CYS A 132 7.76 -11.52 0.49
N VAL A 133 7.92 -12.00 1.73
CA VAL A 133 7.51 -11.24 2.93
C VAL A 133 8.25 -9.91 3.01
N ALA A 134 9.58 -9.91 2.79
CA ALA A 134 10.37 -8.68 2.78
C ALA A 134 9.90 -7.69 1.69
N ALA A 135 9.59 -8.18 0.49
CA ALA A 135 9.05 -7.34 -0.59
C ALA A 135 7.67 -6.75 -0.23
N VAL A 136 6.81 -7.54 0.42
CA VAL A 136 5.50 -7.10 0.93
C VAL A 136 5.65 -5.96 1.95
N GLU A 137 6.52 -6.16 2.94
CA GLU A 137 6.77 -5.19 4.02
C GLU A 137 7.40 -3.91 3.48
N LEU A 138 8.44 -4.03 2.64
CA LEU A 138 9.12 -2.87 2.04
C LEU A 138 8.17 -2.04 1.19
N THR A 139 7.37 -2.69 0.34
CA THR A 139 6.39 -2.00 -0.51
C THR A 139 5.36 -1.29 0.36
N TYR A 140 4.79 -1.98 1.35
CA TYR A 140 3.81 -1.38 2.26
C TYR A 140 4.35 -0.12 2.93
N ARG A 141 5.57 -0.17 3.49
CA ARG A 141 6.22 0.97 4.15
C ARG A 141 6.41 2.17 3.22
N HIS A 142 6.77 1.95 1.96
CA HIS A 142 6.89 3.03 0.97
C HIS A 142 5.53 3.67 0.64
N PHE A 143 4.47 2.88 0.49
CA PHE A 143 3.13 3.43 0.25
C PHE A 143 2.57 4.18 1.48
N VAL A 144 2.89 3.71 2.69
CA VAL A 144 2.61 4.44 3.94
C VAL A 144 3.37 5.76 3.96
N LYS A 145 4.68 5.73 3.68
CA LYS A 145 5.53 6.94 3.67
C LYS A 145 5.06 7.96 2.63
N PHE A 146 4.70 7.50 1.45
CA PHE A 146 4.13 8.35 0.41
C PHE A 146 2.83 9.01 0.87
N THR A 147 1.94 8.25 1.53
CA THR A 147 0.68 8.78 2.06
C THR A 147 0.91 9.80 3.18
N GLN A 148 1.90 9.56 4.05
CA GLN A 148 2.37 10.55 5.04
C GLN A 148 2.85 11.82 4.33
N TRP A 149 3.73 11.66 3.33
CA TRP A 149 4.31 12.77 2.58
C TRP A 149 3.23 13.63 1.92
N MET A 150 2.24 13.03 1.24
CA MET A 150 1.15 13.76 0.59
C MET A 150 0.44 14.76 1.52
N LEU A 151 0.25 14.37 2.79
CA LEU A 151 -0.44 15.18 3.78
C LEU A 151 0.50 16.18 4.45
N GLU A 152 1.60 15.69 5.02
CA GLU A 152 2.50 16.49 5.84
C GLU A 152 3.25 17.55 5.01
N SER A 153 3.54 17.26 3.74
CA SER A 153 4.21 18.22 2.86
C SER A 153 3.34 19.44 2.56
N LEU A 154 2.01 19.34 2.72
CA LEU A 154 1.04 20.43 2.56
C LEU A 154 0.59 21.02 3.90
N ASP A 155 1.28 20.70 5.00
CA ASP A 155 0.91 21.12 6.37
C ASP A 155 -0.53 20.68 6.75
N LEU A 156 -0.94 19.49 6.27
CA LEU A 156 -2.23 18.88 6.64
C LEU A 156 -2.06 18.01 7.88
N GLN A 157 -2.12 18.66 9.04
CA GLN A 157 -2.09 18.01 10.35
C GLN A 157 -3.50 17.65 10.82
N ASP A 158 -4.14 16.69 10.16
CA ASP A 158 -5.42 16.12 10.60
C ASP A 158 -5.19 14.78 11.32
N PRO A 159 -5.47 14.67 12.63
CA PRO A 159 -5.34 13.42 13.38
C PRO A 159 -6.18 12.26 12.83
N THR A 160 -7.23 12.56 12.06
CA THR A 160 -8.07 11.55 11.41
C THR A 160 -7.50 11.05 10.07
N LEU A 161 -6.49 11.74 9.54
CA LEU A 161 -5.76 11.37 8.33
C LEU A 161 -4.37 10.83 8.69
N THR A 162 -4.34 9.80 9.52
CA THR A 162 -3.11 9.12 9.91
C THR A 162 -3.23 7.62 9.72
N VAL A 163 -2.10 6.96 9.47
CA VAL A 163 -2.00 5.50 9.39
C VAL A 163 -1.59 4.97 10.76
N GLU A 164 -2.22 3.89 11.23
CA GLU A 164 -1.97 3.31 12.56
C GLU A 164 -0.47 3.02 12.78
N VAL A 165 0.18 2.40 11.79
CA VAL A 165 1.61 2.03 11.88
C VAL A 165 2.53 3.25 12.07
N LEU A 166 2.18 4.42 11.52
CA LEU A 166 2.95 5.66 11.71
C LEU A 166 2.82 6.18 13.14
N GLN A 167 1.61 6.20 13.67
CA GLN A 167 1.37 6.62 15.05
C GLN A 167 2.05 5.69 16.05
N PHE A 168 1.97 4.38 15.79
CA PHE A 168 2.66 3.38 16.59
C PHE A 168 4.17 3.58 16.57
N ALA A 169 4.78 3.71 15.39
CA ALA A 169 6.22 3.94 15.26
C ALA A 169 6.67 5.20 16.01
N ARG A 170 5.95 6.32 15.84
CA ARG A 170 6.24 7.59 16.53
C ARG A 170 6.16 7.44 18.05
N LYS A 171 5.15 6.74 18.54
CA LYS A 171 4.97 6.49 19.97
C LYS A 171 6.12 5.66 20.54
N CYS A 172 6.51 4.57 19.86
CA CYS A 172 7.65 3.76 20.29
C CYS A 172 8.95 4.57 20.30
N ALA A 173 9.21 5.36 19.26
CA ALA A 173 10.39 6.22 19.22
C ALA A 173 10.44 7.22 20.38
N GLN A 174 9.29 7.81 20.76
CA GLN A 174 9.17 8.69 21.91
C GLN A 174 9.41 7.97 23.24
N GLU A 175 8.87 6.76 23.40
CA GLU A 175 9.05 5.93 24.61
C GLU A 175 10.51 5.47 24.76
N ASP A 176 11.17 5.15 23.65
CA ASP A 176 12.56 4.68 23.61
C ASP A 176 13.59 5.83 23.62
N GLY A 177 13.15 7.08 23.54
CA GLY A 177 14.03 8.26 23.52
C GLY A 177 14.92 8.32 22.27
N LEU A 178 14.46 7.76 21.16
CA LEU A 178 15.19 7.76 19.89
C LEU A 178 15.23 9.17 19.31
N ASP A 179 16.41 9.55 18.81
CA ASP A 179 16.54 10.76 18.00
C ASP A 179 15.93 10.51 16.62
N VAL A 180 14.85 11.23 16.33
CA VAL A 180 14.13 11.12 15.06
C VAL A 180 14.95 11.72 13.91
N GLU A 181 15.92 12.60 14.22
CA GLU A 181 16.80 13.21 13.22
C GLU A 181 17.86 12.23 12.66
N GLU A 182 18.23 11.19 13.41
CA GLU A 182 19.26 10.21 13.03
C GLU A 182 18.70 8.80 12.71
N THR A 183 17.39 8.65 12.55
CA THR A 183 16.75 7.34 12.38
C THR A 183 16.87 6.76 10.96
N GLU A 184 17.23 5.47 10.87
CA GLU A 184 17.18 4.70 9.62
C GLU A 184 15.73 4.27 9.26
N ASP A 185 14.77 4.42 10.17
CA ASP A 185 13.39 4.05 9.92
C ASP A 185 12.68 5.10 9.04
N ILE A 186 12.40 4.72 7.80
CA ILE A 186 11.66 5.53 6.81
C ILE A 186 10.36 6.15 7.35
N LEU A 187 9.64 5.46 8.25
CA LEU A 187 8.37 5.93 8.82
C LEU A 187 8.57 7.06 9.85
N LEU A 188 9.75 7.12 10.46
CA LEU A 188 10.09 8.13 11.47
C LEU A 188 10.70 9.39 10.86
N GLN A 189 11.32 9.29 9.68
CA GLN A 189 11.91 10.44 8.99
C GLN A 189 10.90 11.59 8.83
N GLU A 190 11.33 12.82 9.06
CA GLU A 190 10.46 13.99 8.92
C GLU A 190 10.11 14.29 7.45
N VAL A 191 8.94 14.91 7.25
CA VAL A 191 8.50 15.39 5.94
C VAL A 191 8.59 16.91 5.91
N GLY A 192 9.39 17.44 4.98
CA GLY A 192 9.49 18.88 4.74
C GLY A 192 8.21 19.45 4.10
N ILE A 193 7.81 20.64 4.54
CA ILE A 193 6.70 21.39 3.94
C ILE A 193 7.17 22.00 2.61
N VAL A 194 6.40 21.79 1.54
CA VAL A 194 6.70 22.38 0.23
C VAL A 194 6.39 23.87 0.22
N GLY A 195 7.23 24.65 -0.44
CA GLY A 195 7.07 26.09 -0.55
C GLY A 195 6.04 26.51 -1.59
N ASN A 196 5.74 25.67 -2.60
CA ASN A 196 4.78 26.00 -3.65
C ASN A 196 4.25 24.75 -4.40
N ALA A 197 3.23 24.95 -5.23
CA ALA A 197 2.59 23.88 -6.02
C ALA A 197 3.53 23.22 -7.03
N LYS A 198 4.54 23.94 -7.55
CA LYS A 198 5.49 23.37 -8.52
C LYS A 198 6.45 22.40 -7.83
N GLU A 199 6.96 22.77 -6.66
CA GLU A 199 7.77 21.88 -5.84
C GLU A 199 7.00 20.62 -5.44
N TYR A 200 5.74 20.75 -5.03
CA TYR A 200 4.88 19.60 -4.75
C TYR A 200 4.74 18.68 -5.98
N GLU A 201 4.50 19.26 -7.15
CA GLU A 201 4.40 18.50 -8.41
C GLU A 201 5.69 17.77 -8.76
N ASP A 202 6.84 18.43 -8.65
CA ASP A 202 8.14 17.84 -8.99
C ASP A 202 8.45 16.65 -8.06
N LEU A 203 8.23 16.80 -6.75
CA LEU A 203 8.38 15.72 -5.78
C LEU A 203 7.33 14.61 -5.96
N LEU A 204 6.10 14.94 -6.35
CA LEU A 204 5.06 13.95 -6.65
C LEU A 204 5.48 13.06 -7.83
N VAL A 205 6.11 13.64 -8.87
CA VAL A 205 6.64 12.89 -10.02
C VAL A 205 7.74 11.92 -9.58
N GLU A 206 8.61 12.33 -8.66
CA GLU A 206 9.65 11.46 -8.11
C GLU A 206 9.05 10.32 -7.30
N TRP A 207 8.09 10.62 -6.44
CA TRP A 207 7.36 9.60 -5.68
C TRP A 207 6.65 8.60 -6.59
N CYS A 208 6.01 9.04 -7.67
CA CYS A 208 5.39 8.14 -8.63
C CYS A 208 6.38 7.12 -9.20
N LYS A 209 7.63 7.51 -9.45
CA LYS A 209 8.69 6.57 -9.89
C LYS A 209 9.01 5.55 -8.80
N VAL A 210 9.23 6.02 -7.56
CA VAL A 210 9.49 5.15 -6.41
C VAL A 210 8.37 4.13 -6.23
N LEU A 211 7.09 4.56 -6.27
CA LEU A 211 5.95 3.66 -6.13
C LEU A 211 5.87 2.62 -7.25
N LEU A 212 6.17 3.01 -8.49
CA LEU A 212 6.20 2.09 -9.63
C LEU A 212 7.31 1.05 -9.47
N ASP A 213 8.49 1.45 -9.02
CA ASP A 213 9.62 0.55 -8.78
C ASP A 213 9.29 -0.45 -7.66
N GLN A 214 8.74 0.02 -6.54
CA GLN A 214 8.30 -0.85 -5.44
C GLN A 214 7.19 -1.81 -5.89
N LYS A 215 6.22 -1.32 -6.67
CA LYS A 215 5.17 -2.16 -7.25
C LYS A 215 5.74 -3.22 -8.21
N SER A 216 6.77 -2.90 -8.98
CA SER A 216 7.45 -3.86 -9.87
C SER A 216 8.16 -4.96 -9.07
N ALA A 217 8.95 -4.57 -8.07
CA ALA A 217 9.65 -5.50 -7.19
C ALA A 217 8.68 -6.46 -6.48
N LEU A 218 7.53 -5.96 -6.01
CA LEU A 218 6.48 -6.79 -5.44
C LEU A 218 5.88 -7.77 -6.46
N SER A 219 5.57 -7.30 -7.67
CA SER A 219 5.05 -8.16 -8.74
C SER A 219 6.02 -9.29 -9.08
N GLU A 220 7.32 -9.01 -9.13
CA GLU A 220 8.36 -10.01 -9.37
C GLU A 220 8.42 -11.03 -8.22
N ALA A 221 8.44 -10.58 -6.97
CA ALA A 221 8.44 -11.47 -5.81
C ALA A 221 7.20 -12.37 -5.78
N PHE A 222 6.02 -11.83 -6.12
CA PHE A 222 4.81 -12.61 -6.24
C PHE A 222 4.85 -13.63 -7.38
N GLU A 223 5.39 -13.29 -8.55
CA GLU A 223 5.48 -14.25 -9.65
C GLU A 223 6.41 -15.42 -9.30
N MET A 224 7.52 -15.15 -8.59
CA MET A 224 8.39 -16.21 -8.08
C MET A 224 7.66 -17.16 -7.12
N GLU A 225 6.81 -16.63 -6.24
CA GLU A 225 5.97 -17.46 -5.34
C GLU A 225 4.96 -18.31 -6.12
N LEU A 226 4.36 -17.75 -7.17
CA LEU A 226 3.40 -18.46 -7.99
C LEU A 226 4.04 -19.62 -8.75
N ILE A 227 5.25 -19.43 -9.28
CA ILE A 227 6.04 -20.49 -9.91
C ILE A 227 6.32 -21.60 -8.89
N ARG A 228 6.83 -21.23 -7.70
CA ARG A 228 7.15 -22.18 -6.64
C ARG A 228 5.94 -23.00 -6.21
N TRP A 229 4.78 -22.36 -6.02
CA TRP A 229 3.54 -23.08 -5.70
C TRP A 229 3.09 -23.97 -6.86
N ALA A 230 3.21 -23.53 -8.11
CA ALA A 230 2.86 -24.36 -9.26
C ALA A 230 3.68 -25.65 -9.28
N GLU A 231 5.01 -25.55 -9.13
CA GLU A 231 5.94 -26.69 -9.13
C GLU A 231 5.59 -27.73 -8.05
N VAL A 232 5.32 -27.28 -6.82
CA VAL A 232 4.85 -28.14 -5.72
C VAL A 232 3.62 -28.97 -6.12
N PHE A 233 2.66 -28.32 -6.78
CA PHE A 233 1.37 -28.93 -7.09
C PHE A 233 1.35 -29.76 -8.38
N GLU A 234 2.34 -29.55 -9.26
CA GLU A 234 2.62 -30.37 -10.43
C GLU A 234 3.44 -31.61 -10.07
N ALA A 235 4.45 -31.49 -9.21
CA ALA A 235 5.25 -32.62 -8.73
C ALA A 235 4.44 -33.66 -7.92
N ARG A 236 3.24 -33.28 -7.45
CA ARG A 236 2.30 -34.14 -6.73
C ARG A 236 1.25 -34.81 -7.64
N LYS A 237 1.30 -34.60 -8.96
CA LYS A 237 0.49 -35.35 -9.95
C LYS A 237 1.20 -36.64 -10.35
#